data_AF-A0ABD2IFV2-F1
#
_entry.id   AF-A0ABD2IFV2-F1
#
_cell.length_a   1.000
_cell.length_b   1.000
_cell.length_c   1.000
_cell.angle_alpha   90.00
_cell.angle_beta   90.00
_cell.angle_gamma   90.00
#
_symmetry.space_group_name_H-M   'P 1'
#
loop_
_entity.id
_entity.type
_entity.pdbx_description
1 polymer ?
#
loop_
_entity_poly.entity_id
_entity_poly.type
_entity_poly.pdbx_seq_one_letter_code
_entity_poly.pdbx_strand_id
1 'polypeptide(L)'
;MQLSISNNVKIYNLSSGKSLPDWITAKKRRKLEKQDEDIRKRIQLVQDLEMPSVSHTVNFSPDGHYFFATGSYKPMVKCYDLDELTLKFERGLDADVVKFLMLSEDYSKFILLEEERHVEFHTNYGRYFRLRIPDFGRDMAFCREQSEVNIVGCHSDIFRLNLELGRFHEPLRSEAESLTFLFFFAFQLFVCGTGDARVEAWDQRCRRRVAMLDCVLNKAIELELDLDSGGGSQIEVSSICFKDALHLAVGLSNGYVLLYDVRSSKPYLSKNHNFGLPITRLQFAREQELVLSMDGRALKVWNEHNGQPFTSIEPGMDLRDFARYPNSGIIMFANDEPKIQQFFVPSLGPAPRWCSHLESITEELEAEKPSVYDDFKFVTKSQLEELGLSKLIGTNALRAYMHGFFVDMGTYKKARSQCQLSAFEAYREKKLQHQLEQERSVQFVKRNDVGDAAGQRPRKLPKVNRELAARLQAELSINETAVPPAATTTTPDIDGKTCANEEDGTFAGDGERGGEGDEAASSLSKSLLATATKDAHSADGGTAIAAAALTKPKKHALLRNIMVDKRFESLFMDPDMQIDEDSNQYKHLEPMMKKMEAKRQRTTTKTVDNSRWGKNRNRTDK
;
A
#
# COMPACT_ATOMS: atom_id res chain seq x y z
N MET A 1 0.89 -10.19 5.09
CA MET A 1 1.42 -8.83 5.32
C MET A 1 0.28 -7.98 5.85
N GLN A 2 0.51 -7.25 6.93
CA GLN A 2 -0.47 -6.35 7.53
C GLN A 2 0.02 -4.91 7.40
N LEU A 3 -0.81 -4.04 6.83
CA LEU A 3 -0.53 -2.61 6.73
C LEU A 3 -1.05 -1.92 7.99
N SER A 4 -0.17 -1.24 8.71
CA SER A 4 -0.53 -0.25 9.73
C SER A 4 -0.14 1.15 9.25
N ILE A 5 -0.94 2.15 9.62
CA ILE A 5 -0.67 3.55 9.28
C ILE A 5 -0.58 4.29 10.61
N SER A 6 0.58 4.88 10.90
CA SER A 6 0.78 5.75 12.06
C SER A 6 1.36 7.08 11.58
N ASN A 7 0.78 8.19 12.02
CA ASN A 7 1.18 9.56 11.63
C ASN A 7 1.31 9.76 10.11
N ASN A 8 0.39 9.20 9.32
CA ASN A 8 0.41 9.20 7.85
C ASN A 8 1.61 8.47 7.21
N VAL A 9 2.43 7.78 7.99
CA VAL A 9 3.48 6.88 7.52
C VAL A 9 2.94 5.46 7.45
N LYS A 10 3.17 4.80 6.31
CA LYS A 10 2.76 3.41 6.09
C LYS A 10 3.84 2.48 6.64
N ILE A 11 3.41 1.53 7.46
CA ILE A 11 4.26 0.49 8.04
C ILE A 11 3.71 -0.86 7.59
N TYR A 12 4.58 -1.70 7.03
CA TYR A 12 4.23 -3.03 6.58
C TYR A 12 4.82 -4.06 7.56
N ASN A 13 3.95 -4.78 8.28
CA ASN A 13 4.35 -5.96 9.02
C ASN A 13 4.37 -7.17 8.07
N LEU A 14 5.57 -7.72 7.86
CA LEU A 14 5.82 -8.83 6.95
C LEU A 14 5.63 -10.19 7.63
N SER A 15 5.86 -10.25 8.95
CA SER A 15 5.76 -11.47 9.76
C SER A 15 4.31 -11.80 10.19
N SER A 16 3.37 -10.86 10.03
CA SER A 16 1.96 -11.04 10.36
C SER A 16 1.29 -12.16 9.52
N GLY A 17 0.70 -13.14 10.22
CA GLY A 17 -0.06 -14.26 9.66
C GLY A 17 0.13 -15.58 10.42
N LYS A 18 -0.82 -16.50 10.26
CA LYS A 18 -0.75 -17.85 10.85
C LYS A 18 0.45 -18.61 10.29
N SER A 19 1.30 -19.18 11.15
CA SER A 19 2.34 -20.13 10.70
C SER A 19 1.68 -21.44 10.27
N LEU A 20 2.16 -21.97 9.16
CA LEU A 20 1.96 -23.37 8.83
C LEU A 20 2.98 -24.17 9.64
N PRO A 21 2.58 -25.23 10.36
CA PRO A 21 3.53 -26.13 10.98
C PRO A 21 4.38 -26.87 9.95
N ASP A 22 5.66 -27.07 10.26
CA ASP A 22 6.63 -27.71 9.35
C ASP A 22 6.30 -29.17 9.02
N TRP A 23 5.64 -29.87 9.93
CA TRP A 23 5.30 -31.29 9.79
C TRP A 23 4.11 -31.55 8.82
N ILE A 24 3.51 -30.51 8.23
CA ILE A 24 2.44 -30.67 7.24
C ILE A 24 3.00 -31.17 5.90
N THR A 25 2.38 -32.23 5.36
CA THR A 25 2.69 -32.73 4.02
C THR A 25 2.36 -31.68 2.95
N ALA A 26 3.20 -31.55 1.92
CA ALA A 26 3.02 -30.63 0.79
C ALA A 26 1.62 -30.70 0.14
N LYS A 27 0.99 -31.88 0.11
CA LYS A 27 -0.38 -32.05 -0.42
C LYS A 27 -1.45 -31.36 0.45
N LYS A 28 -1.31 -31.42 1.78
CA LYS A 28 -2.19 -30.72 2.73
C LYS A 28 -1.95 -29.21 2.67
N ARG A 29 -0.68 -28.79 2.60
CA ARG A 29 -0.30 -27.37 2.40
C ARG A 29 -0.95 -26.77 1.14
N ARG A 30 -0.83 -27.43 -0.01
CA ARG A 30 -1.49 -26.98 -1.26
C ARG A 30 -3.01 -26.96 -1.19
N LYS A 31 -3.62 -27.78 -0.32
CA LYS A 31 -5.08 -27.76 -0.09
C LYS A 31 -5.46 -26.54 0.75
N LEU A 32 -4.68 -26.24 1.79
CA LEU A 32 -4.85 -25.07 2.65
C LEU A 32 -4.62 -23.77 1.87
N GLU A 33 -3.57 -23.68 1.05
CA GLU A 33 -3.31 -22.52 0.17
C GLU A 33 -4.43 -22.27 -0.86
N LYS A 34 -5.23 -23.29 -1.18
CA LYS A 34 -6.42 -23.15 -2.03
C LYS A 34 -7.66 -22.73 -1.25
N GLN A 35 -7.73 -23.05 0.04
CA GLN A 35 -8.88 -22.78 0.90
C GLN A 35 -8.77 -21.40 1.54
N ASP A 36 -7.58 -21.07 2.06
CA ASP A 36 -7.33 -19.85 2.81
C ASP A 36 -6.54 -18.84 1.98
N GLU A 37 -7.16 -17.68 1.75
CA GLU A 37 -6.55 -16.57 1.03
C GLU A 37 -5.38 -15.95 1.80
N ASP A 38 -5.46 -15.90 3.13
CA ASP A 38 -4.40 -15.38 4.01
C ASP A 38 -3.10 -16.18 3.89
N ILE A 39 -3.20 -17.50 3.75
CA ILE A 39 -2.04 -18.38 3.57
C ILE A 39 -1.45 -18.18 2.18
N ARG A 40 -2.30 -17.95 1.17
CA ARG A 40 -1.87 -17.70 -0.21
C ARG A 40 -1.21 -16.33 -0.40
N LYS A 41 -1.68 -15.31 0.32
CA LYS A 41 -1.13 -13.94 0.34
C LYS A 41 0.00 -13.78 1.36
N ARG A 42 0.41 -14.86 2.04
CA ARG A 42 1.53 -14.84 2.98
C ARG A 42 2.83 -14.65 2.23
N ILE A 43 3.62 -13.69 2.70
CA ILE A 43 4.98 -13.44 2.23
C ILE A 43 5.90 -13.82 3.38
N GLN A 44 6.93 -14.62 3.07
CA GLN A 44 8.07 -14.81 3.95
C GLN A 44 9.28 -14.31 3.17
N LEU A 45 9.97 -13.29 3.68
CA LEU A 45 11.20 -12.80 3.03
C LEU A 45 12.31 -13.83 3.23
N VAL A 46 12.67 -14.05 4.49
CA VAL A 46 13.66 -15.04 4.90
C VAL A 46 12.94 -16.31 5.32
N GLN A 47 13.35 -17.43 4.75
CA GLN A 47 12.82 -18.73 5.10
C GLN A 47 13.19 -19.09 6.54
N ASP A 48 12.21 -19.66 7.28
CA ASP A 48 12.39 -20.20 8.64
C ASP A 48 13.00 -19.21 9.63
N LEU A 49 12.66 -17.91 9.48
CA LEU A 49 13.05 -16.84 10.42
C LEU A 49 12.24 -16.91 11.72
N GLU A 50 12.43 -17.99 12.47
CA GLU A 50 11.80 -18.23 13.76
C GLU A 50 12.75 -18.88 14.76
N MET A 51 12.51 -18.61 16.03
CA MET A 51 13.09 -19.24 17.20
C MET A 51 12.03 -20.09 17.90
N PRO A 52 12.40 -21.16 18.61
CA PRO A 52 11.39 -22.02 19.24
C PRO A 52 10.59 -21.35 20.36
N SER A 53 11.18 -20.37 21.05
CA SER A 53 10.53 -19.66 22.16
C SER A 53 10.65 -18.14 22.01
N VAL A 54 11.79 -17.60 22.43
CA VAL A 54 12.07 -16.17 22.58
C VAL A 54 13.37 -15.88 21.84
N SER A 55 13.45 -14.69 21.27
CA SER A 55 14.68 -14.16 20.70
C SER A 55 15.25 -13.05 21.58
N HIS A 56 16.55 -13.08 21.85
CA HIS A 56 17.22 -12.10 22.72
C HIS A 56 17.84 -10.96 21.93
N THR A 57 18.77 -11.29 21.03
CA THR A 57 19.53 -10.30 20.27
C THR A 57 19.40 -10.55 18.78
N VAL A 58 19.37 -9.46 18.03
CA VAL A 58 19.34 -9.48 16.56
C VAL A 58 20.35 -8.48 16.04
N ASN A 59 21.19 -8.89 15.07
CA ASN A 59 22.18 -8.01 14.48
C ASN A 59 22.39 -8.34 13.00
N PHE A 60 22.56 -7.29 12.20
CA PHE A 60 23.07 -7.42 10.84
C PHE A 60 24.58 -7.39 10.84
N SER A 61 25.16 -8.07 9.86
CA SER A 61 26.56 -7.91 9.55
C SER A 61 26.87 -6.53 8.96
N PRO A 62 28.08 -5.99 9.21
CA PRO A 62 28.50 -4.72 8.62
C PRO A 62 28.43 -4.68 7.09
N ASP A 63 28.65 -5.83 6.43
CA ASP A 63 28.52 -5.99 4.98
C ASP A 63 27.06 -6.02 4.49
N GLY A 64 26.09 -6.30 5.38
CA GLY A 64 24.67 -6.44 5.07
C GLY A 64 24.27 -7.76 4.42
N HIS A 65 25.16 -8.76 4.32
CA HIS A 65 24.82 -10.06 3.71
C HIS A 65 24.28 -11.08 4.70
N TYR A 66 24.55 -10.90 6.00
CA TYR A 66 24.20 -11.85 7.05
C TYR A 66 23.33 -11.23 8.12
N PHE A 67 22.42 -12.05 8.63
CA PHE A 67 21.59 -11.71 9.78
C PHE A 67 21.75 -12.76 10.88
N PHE A 68 21.96 -12.29 12.09
CA PHE A 68 22.11 -13.14 13.26
C PHE A 68 20.95 -12.95 14.22
N ALA A 69 20.48 -14.05 14.78
CA ALA A 69 19.50 -14.05 15.85
C ALA A 69 19.87 -15.10 16.91
N THR A 70 19.67 -14.75 18.17
CA THR A 70 19.89 -15.64 19.32
C THR A 70 18.57 -15.96 20.02
N GLY A 71 18.43 -17.18 20.54
CA GLY A 71 17.22 -17.60 21.27
C GLY A 71 17.52 -18.49 22.47
N SER A 72 16.54 -18.63 23.38
CA SER A 72 16.76 -19.22 24.72
C SER A 72 16.42 -20.71 24.87
N TYR A 73 15.42 -21.22 24.15
CA TYR A 73 15.09 -22.64 24.25
C TYR A 73 16.10 -23.49 23.49
N LYS A 74 16.92 -24.26 24.24
CA LYS A 74 18.16 -24.86 23.74
C LYS A 74 19.02 -23.73 23.16
N PRO A 75 19.68 -22.93 24.02
CA PRO A 75 20.32 -21.67 23.64
C PRO A 75 21.05 -21.82 22.32
N MET A 76 20.72 -21.00 21.33
CA MET A 76 21.22 -21.19 19.98
C MET A 76 21.45 -19.87 19.26
N VAL A 77 22.40 -19.87 18.34
CA VAL A 77 22.60 -18.81 17.35
C VAL A 77 22.22 -19.33 15.98
N LYS A 78 21.35 -18.60 15.30
CA LYS A 78 21.05 -18.80 13.88
C LYS A 78 21.69 -17.70 13.06
N CYS A 79 22.38 -18.09 12.00
CA CYS A 79 22.90 -17.19 10.97
C CYS A 79 22.09 -17.41 9.70
N TYR A 80 21.52 -16.34 9.18
CA TYR A 80 20.76 -16.32 7.93
C TYR A 80 21.58 -15.62 6.85
N ASP A 81 21.55 -16.19 5.66
CA ASP A 81 22.13 -15.60 4.45
C ASP A 81 21.04 -14.80 3.76
N LEU A 82 21.23 -13.49 3.62
CA LEU A 82 20.21 -12.58 3.09
C LEU A 82 20.15 -12.61 1.56
N ASP A 83 21.25 -12.97 0.88
CA ASP A 83 21.25 -13.10 -0.58
C ASP A 83 20.51 -14.36 -1.03
N GLU A 84 20.65 -15.46 -0.28
CA GLU A 84 19.95 -16.72 -0.54
C GLU A 84 18.61 -16.85 0.20
N LEU A 85 18.30 -15.92 1.12
CA LEU A 85 17.08 -15.88 1.93
C LEU A 85 16.85 -17.13 2.80
N THR A 86 17.91 -17.82 3.20
CA THR A 86 17.83 -19.10 3.92
C THR A 86 18.68 -19.13 5.18
N LEU A 87 18.41 -20.10 6.05
CA LEU A 87 19.25 -20.39 7.21
C LEU A 87 20.59 -20.98 6.74
N LYS A 88 21.69 -20.30 7.05
CA LYS A 88 23.04 -20.75 6.73
C LYS A 88 23.53 -21.81 7.71
N PHE A 89 23.39 -21.55 9.00
CA PHE A 89 23.69 -22.51 10.05
C PHE A 89 22.96 -22.18 11.35
N GLU A 90 22.77 -23.21 12.17
CA GLU A 90 22.36 -23.11 13.57
C GLU A 90 23.45 -23.72 14.45
N ARG A 91 23.79 -23.04 15.55
CA ARG A 91 24.73 -23.54 16.57
C ARG A 91 24.06 -23.52 17.92
N GLY A 92 24.14 -24.64 18.64
CA GLY A 92 23.80 -24.67 20.06
C GLY A 92 24.90 -23.98 20.89
N LEU A 93 24.47 -23.30 21.94
CA LEU A 93 25.27 -22.63 22.96
C LEU A 93 25.05 -23.31 24.31
N ASP A 94 25.95 -23.05 25.24
CA ASP A 94 25.85 -23.58 26.60
C ASP A 94 24.88 -22.74 27.46
N ALA A 95 24.80 -21.42 27.23
CA ALA A 95 23.96 -20.48 27.98
C ALA A 95 23.32 -19.39 27.09
N ASP A 96 22.38 -18.65 27.65
CA ASP A 96 21.70 -17.55 26.96
C ASP A 96 22.64 -16.37 26.68
N VAL A 97 22.42 -15.72 25.53
CA VAL A 97 23.25 -14.61 25.05
C VAL A 97 22.67 -13.29 25.53
N VAL A 98 23.48 -12.52 26.26
CA VAL A 98 23.18 -11.15 26.69
C VAL A 98 23.46 -10.17 25.55
N LYS A 99 24.65 -10.25 24.95
CA LYS A 99 25.08 -9.38 23.85
C LYS A 99 25.73 -10.19 22.74
N PHE A 100 25.43 -9.82 21.50
CA PHE A 100 26.06 -10.34 20.29
C PHE A 100 26.91 -9.25 19.65
N LEU A 101 28.14 -9.56 19.24
CA LEU A 101 29.02 -8.61 18.56
C LEU A 101 29.79 -9.28 17.41
N MET A 102 29.86 -8.60 16.27
CA MET A 102 30.65 -9.03 15.13
C MET A 102 32.07 -8.46 15.18
N LEU A 103 33.06 -9.33 14.94
CA LEU A 103 34.46 -8.93 14.85
C LEU A 103 34.89 -8.67 13.41
N SER A 104 34.38 -9.51 12.50
CA SER A 104 34.60 -9.39 11.07
C SER A 104 33.45 -8.64 10.40
N GLU A 105 33.68 -8.17 9.18
CA GLU A 105 32.60 -7.64 8.33
C GLU A 105 31.63 -8.75 7.92
N ASP A 106 32.17 -9.94 7.63
CA ASP A 106 31.38 -11.15 7.36
C ASP A 106 30.97 -11.92 8.63
N TYR A 107 30.19 -13.00 8.45
CA TYR A 107 29.88 -14.00 9.49
C TYR A 107 31.08 -14.78 10.06
N SER A 108 32.29 -14.50 9.58
CA SER A 108 33.45 -15.36 9.79
C SER A 108 33.93 -15.44 11.23
N LYS A 109 33.81 -14.34 11.97
CA LYS A 109 34.23 -14.21 13.38
C LYS A 109 33.25 -13.34 14.13
N PHE A 110 32.71 -13.87 15.22
CA PHE A 110 31.82 -13.14 16.12
C PHE A 110 32.02 -13.61 17.57
N ILE A 111 31.60 -12.76 18.50
CA ILE A 111 31.68 -12.98 19.93
C ILE A 111 30.28 -12.95 20.52
N LEU A 112 30.06 -13.84 21.49
CA LEU A 112 28.86 -13.89 22.31
C LEU A 112 29.26 -13.65 23.77
N LEU A 113 28.52 -12.75 24.43
CA LEU A 113 28.55 -12.61 25.87
C LEU A 113 27.39 -13.42 26.45
N GLU A 114 27.71 -14.46 27.20
CA GLU A 114 26.74 -15.32 27.87
C GLU A 114 26.36 -14.78 29.26
N GLU A 115 25.18 -15.15 29.74
CA GLU A 115 24.70 -14.79 31.08
C GLU A 115 25.57 -15.40 32.20
N GLU A 116 26.15 -16.59 31.98
CA GLU A 116 26.98 -17.30 32.98
C GLU A 116 28.44 -16.80 33.08
N ARG A 117 28.69 -15.51 32.87
CA ARG A 117 30.05 -14.90 32.92
C ARG A 117 31.05 -15.52 31.94
N HIS A 118 30.53 -16.02 30.83
CA HIS A 118 31.32 -16.65 29.80
C HIS A 118 31.28 -15.83 28.52
N VAL A 119 32.41 -15.80 27.81
CA VAL A 119 32.53 -15.18 26.49
C VAL A 119 32.90 -16.29 25.52
N GLU A 120 32.04 -16.51 24.53
CA GLU A 120 32.28 -17.49 23.48
C GLU A 120 32.74 -16.80 22.19
N PHE A 121 33.85 -17.29 21.65
CA PHE A 121 34.39 -16.89 20.36
C PHE A 121 33.98 -17.92 19.33
N HIS A 122 33.37 -17.45 18.25
CA HIS A 122 32.95 -18.28 17.14
C HIS A 122 33.70 -17.93 15.86
N THR A 123 33.98 -18.97 15.08
CA THR A 123 34.54 -18.87 13.74
C THR A 123 33.66 -19.61 12.74
N ASN A 124 34.01 -19.66 11.45
CA ASN A 124 33.28 -20.42 10.42
C ASN A 124 33.03 -21.90 10.76
N TYR A 125 33.99 -22.59 11.38
CA TYR A 125 33.88 -24.02 11.67
C TYR A 125 33.22 -24.34 13.02
N GLY A 126 32.84 -23.32 13.81
CA GLY A 126 32.12 -23.52 15.07
C GLY A 126 32.65 -22.67 16.22
N ARG A 127 32.52 -23.19 17.44
CA ARG A 127 33.08 -22.59 18.66
C ARG A 127 34.60 -22.73 18.64
N TYR A 128 35.29 -21.61 18.73
CA TYR A 128 36.75 -21.54 18.76
C TYR A 128 37.28 -21.59 20.20
N PHE A 129 36.73 -20.73 21.06
CA PHE A 129 37.23 -20.58 22.42
C PHE A 129 36.14 -20.11 23.36
N ARG A 130 36.17 -20.58 24.61
CA ARG A 130 35.28 -20.14 25.69
C ARG A 130 36.14 -19.60 26.82
N LEU A 131 35.91 -18.35 27.20
CA LEU A 131 36.63 -17.66 28.26
C LEU A 131 35.66 -17.36 29.41
N ARG A 132 36.16 -17.37 30.65
CA ARG A 132 35.38 -16.94 31.81
C ARG A 132 35.84 -15.56 32.27
N ILE A 133 34.90 -14.65 32.51
CA ILE A 133 35.13 -13.32 33.07
C ILE A 133 34.92 -13.39 34.60
N PRO A 134 35.59 -12.54 35.41
CA PRO A 134 35.37 -12.51 36.86
C PRO A 134 33.91 -12.24 37.25
N ASP A 135 33.29 -11.22 36.64
CA ASP A 135 31.95 -10.74 36.98
C ASP A 135 30.93 -10.92 35.84
N PHE A 136 29.65 -10.74 36.17
CA PHE A 136 28.53 -10.76 35.22
C PHE A 136 28.62 -9.59 34.27
N GLY A 137 28.74 -9.90 32.97
CA GLY A 137 28.74 -8.91 31.91
C GLY A 137 27.32 -8.47 31.56
N ARG A 138 27.09 -7.17 31.49
CA ARG A 138 25.85 -6.55 31.00
C ARG A 138 25.97 -6.14 29.53
N ASP A 139 27.12 -5.62 29.13
CA ASP A 139 27.36 -5.19 27.76
C ASP A 139 28.82 -5.39 27.34
N MET A 140 29.07 -5.41 26.04
CA MET A 140 30.40 -5.47 25.47
C MET A 140 30.51 -4.67 24.17
N ALA A 141 31.70 -4.14 23.90
CA ALA A 141 32.02 -3.48 22.64
C ALA A 141 33.46 -3.79 22.21
N PHE A 142 33.67 -3.78 20.91
CA PHE A 142 34.92 -4.12 20.27
C PHE A 142 35.57 -2.88 19.66
N CYS A 143 36.83 -2.65 20.01
CA CYS A 143 37.71 -1.65 19.44
C CYS A 143 38.50 -2.30 18.31
N ARG A 144 38.23 -1.89 17.06
CA ARG A 144 38.86 -2.49 15.88
C ARG A 144 40.33 -2.09 15.75
N GLU A 145 40.69 -0.90 16.21
CA GLU A 145 42.04 -0.32 16.08
C GLU A 145 43.05 -1.01 17.00
N GLN A 146 42.65 -1.31 18.24
CA GLN A 146 43.52 -2.00 19.22
C GLN A 146 43.26 -3.51 19.29
N SER A 147 42.24 -4.00 18.59
CA SER A 147 41.76 -5.38 18.70
C SER A 147 41.44 -5.77 20.15
N GLU A 148 40.83 -4.85 20.91
CA GLU A 148 40.44 -5.06 22.30
C GLU A 148 38.92 -5.12 22.43
N VAL A 149 38.43 -6.12 23.16
CA VAL A 149 37.04 -6.21 23.59
C VAL A 149 36.95 -5.69 25.01
N ASN A 150 36.17 -4.63 25.19
CA ASN A 150 35.86 -4.10 26.50
C ASN A 150 34.53 -4.68 26.96
N ILE A 151 34.50 -5.16 28.19
CA ILE A 151 33.35 -5.82 28.79
C ILE A 151 33.00 -5.10 30.07
N VAL A 152 31.72 -4.80 30.21
CA VAL A 152 31.14 -4.03 31.29
C VAL A 152 30.16 -4.92 32.05
N GLY A 153 30.11 -4.77 33.37
CA GLY A 153 29.31 -5.61 34.24
C GLY A 153 28.79 -4.89 35.47
N CYS A 154 28.29 -5.66 36.43
CA CYS A 154 27.70 -5.12 37.66
C CYS A 154 28.69 -4.36 38.57
N HIS A 155 30.00 -4.45 38.33
CA HIS A 155 31.05 -3.79 39.11
C HIS A 155 31.59 -2.55 38.37
N SER A 156 32.25 -1.66 39.11
CA SER A 156 33.07 -0.53 38.62
C SER A 156 34.16 -0.85 37.59
N ASP A 157 34.56 -2.11 37.44
CA ASP A 157 35.74 -2.51 36.68
C ASP A 157 35.37 -2.87 35.22
N ILE A 158 36.04 -2.22 34.26
CA ILE A 158 35.90 -2.48 32.83
C ILE A 158 37.00 -3.46 32.41
N PHE A 159 36.60 -4.70 32.13
CA PHE A 159 37.53 -5.73 31.70
C PHE A 159 37.91 -5.54 30.25
N ARG A 160 39.22 -5.48 29.97
CA ARG A 160 39.73 -5.35 28.59
C ARG A 160 40.44 -6.62 28.18
N LEU A 161 39.93 -7.25 27.12
CA LEU A 161 40.50 -8.46 26.56
C LEU A 161 41.11 -8.14 25.20
N ASN A 162 42.43 -8.25 25.07
CA ASN A 162 43.11 -8.05 23.80
C ASN A 162 43.12 -9.36 23.00
N LEU A 163 42.56 -9.31 21.80
CA LEU A 163 42.39 -10.46 20.92
C LEU A 163 43.65 -10.83 20.15
N GLU A 164 44.59 -9.88 19.97
CA GLU A 164 45.87 -10.14 19.31
C GLU A 164 46.81 -10.92 20.24
N LEU A 165 46.90 -10.49 21.49
CA LEU A 165 47.75 -11.13 22.51
C LEU A 165 47.05 -12.28 23.24
N GLY A 166 45.72 -12.35 23.19
CA GLY A 166 44.92 -13.35 23.90
C GLY A 166 44.97 -13.21 25.43
N ARG A 167 45.21 -12.00 25.95
CA ARG A 167 45.35 -11.73 27.39
C ARG A 167 44.42 -10.63 27.85
N PHE A 168 44.01 -10.70 29.11
CA PHE A 168 43.41 -9.57 29.78
C PHE A 168 44.47 -8.51 30.06
N HIS A 169 44.16 -7.27 29.71
CA HIS A 169 44.91 -6.12 30.22
C HIS A 169 44.35 -5.69 31.57
N GLU A 170 45.07 -4.79 32.22
CA GLU A 170 44.62 -4.14 33.44
C GLU A 170 43.23 -3.50 33.24
N PRO A 171 42.24 -3.85 34.09
CA PRO A 171 40.91 -3.31 34.00
C PRO A 171 40.90 -1.81 34.30
N LEU A 172 40.00 -1.07 33.66
CA LEU A 172 39.81 0.36 33.95
C LEU A 172 38.78 0.50 35.06
N ARG A 173 39.10 1.27 36.10
CA ARG A 173 38.21 1.46 37.26
C ARG A 173 37.39 2.74 37.14
N SER A 174 36.08 2.59 37.07
CA SER A 174 35.12 3.69 37.19
C SER A 174 34.96 4.16 38.63
N GLU A 175 34.44 5.37 38.82
CA GLU A 175 34.01 5.86 40.13
C GLU A 175 32.62 5.35 40.52
N ALA A 176 31.81 4.91 39.54
CA ALA A 176 30.47 4.40 39.78
C ALA A 176 30.50 2.95 40.30
N GLU A 177 29.49 2.58 41.10
CA GLU A 177 29.38 1.24 41.67
C GLU A 177 29.12 0.16 40.61
N SER A 178 28.28 0.50 39.62
CA SER A 178 27.91 -0.41 38.53
C SER A 178 27.91 0.30 37.17
N LEU A 179 28.24 -0.47 36.14
CA LEU A 179 28.29 -0.02 34.76
C LEU A 179 27.28 -0.83 33.93
N THR A 180 26.54 -0.16 33.06
CA THR A 180 25.37 -0.75 32.39
C THR A 180 25.65 -1.06 30.93
N PHE A 181 26.05 -0.03 30.20
CA PHE A 181 26.16 -0.05 28.75
C PHE A 181 27.54 0.40 28.33
N LEU A 182 28.02 -0.11 27.18
CA LEU A 182 29.28 0.28 26.61
C LEU A 182 29.13 0.49 25.10
N PHE A 183 29.49 1.68 24.64
CA PHE A 183 29.55 1.98 23.22
C PHE A 183 30.95 2.40 22.82
N PHE A 184 31.49 1.78 21.77
CA PHE A 184 32.75 2.19 21.18
C PHE A 184 32.50 3.06 19.96
N PHE A 185 33.12 4.24 19.91
CA PHE A 185 33.08 5.11 18.75
C PHE A 185 34.40 5.07 17.98
N ALA A 186 34.35 5.30 16.67
CA ALA A 186 35.47 5.18 15.74
C ALA A 186 36.68 6.09 16.03
N PHE A 187 36.57 7.09 16.92
CA PHE A 187 37.70 7.94 17.33
C PHE A 187 38.43 7.46 18.59
N GLN A 188 38.42 6.14 18.86
CA GLN A 188 39.10 5.53 20.02
C GLN A 188 38.60 6.03 21.38
N LEU A 189 37.46 6.71 21.37
CA LEU A 189 36.70 7.07 22.56
C LEU A 189 35.65 6.00 22.75
N PHE A 190 35.66 5.37 23.92
CA PHE A 190 34.54 4.54 24.33
C PHE A 190 33.81 5.22 25.47
N VAL A 191 32.51 5.00 25.51
CA VAL A 191 31.60 5.61 26.46
C VAL A 191 30.91 4.51 27.22
N CYS A 192 30.87 4.62 28.55
CA CYS A 192 30.12 3.74 29.41
C CYS A 192 28.99 4.48 30.13
N GLY A 193 27.85 3.81 30.22
CA GLY A 193 26.75 4.21 31.08
C GLY A 193 26.95 3.66 32.49
N THR A 194 26.57 4.43 33.48
CA THR A 194 26.61 4.03 34.89
C THR A 194 25.20 3.78 35.44
N GLY A 195 25.13 3.05 36.56
CA GLY A 195 23.91 2.87 37.35
C GLY A 195 23.37 4.18 37.95
N ASP A 196 24.21 5.19 38.11
CA ASP A 196 23.87 6.49 38.70
C ASP A 196 23.41 7.54 37.67
N ALA A 197 22.91 7.09 36.51
CA ALA A 197 22.54 7.95 35.37
C ALA A 197 23.65 8.93 34.94
N ARG A 198 24.90 8.48 34.97
CA ARG A 198 26.04 9.21 34.42
C ARG A 198 26.62 8.48 33.21
N VAL A 199 27.28 9.27 32.37
CA VAL A 199 27.97 8.79 31.18
C VAL A 199 29.44 9.14 31.32
N GLU A 200 30.31 8.14 31.36
CA GLU A 200 31.75 8.34 31.42
C GLU A 200 32.38 8.07 30.05
N ALA A 201 33.25 8.99 29.64
CA ALA A 201 33.98 8.89 28.38
C ALA A 201 35.46 8.56 28.65
N TRP A 202 35.96 7.53 28.00
CA TRP A 202 37.28 6.96 28.20
C TRP A 202 38.08 6.94 26.90
N ASP A 203 39.32 7.42 26.94
CA ASP A 203 40.25 7.30 25.80
C ASP A 203 41.16 6.09 26.04
N GLN A 204 41.14 5.15 25.08
CA GLN A 204 41.93 3.92 25.14
C GLN A 204 43.44 4.17 25.17
N ARG A 205 43.93 5.23 24.53
CA ARG A 205 45.36 5.57 24.50
C ARG A 205 45.83 6.08 25.85
N CYS A 206 45.00 6.90 26.49
CA CYS A 206 45.34 7.52 27.77
C CYS A 206 45.01 6.62 28.97
N ARG A 207 44.22 5.55 28.78
CA ARG A 207 43.79 4.60 29.82
C ARG A 207 43.21 5.27 31.05
N ARG A 208 42.60 6.43 30.85
CA ARG A 208 41.99 7.25 31.89
C ARG A 208 40.66 7.77 31.41
N ARG A 209 39.77 8.05 32.37
CA ARG A 209 38.55 8.79 32.09
C ARG A 209 38.91 10.20 31.64
N VAL A 210 38.29 10.62 30.55
CA VAL A 210 38.47 11.95 29.96
C VAL A 210 37.39 12.89 30.44
N ALA A 211 36.14 12.43 30.47
CA ALA A 211 34.99 13.25 30.85
C ALA A 211 33.92 12.42 31.56
N MET A 212 33.08 13.11 32.34
CA MET A 212 31.88 12.59 32.97
C MET A 212 30.74 13.55 32.65
N LEU A 213 29.61 13.00 32.23
CA LEU A 213 28.38 13.73 31.96
C LEU A 213 27.30 13.21 32.91
N ASP A 214 26.69 14.10 33.67
CA ASP A 214 25.57 13.76 34.55
C ASP A 214 24.25 14.01 33.80
N CYS A 215 23.41 12.99 33.67
CA CYS A 215 22.15 13.10 32.96
C CYS A 215 20.99 13.57 33.85
N VAL A 216 21.10 13.44 35.17
CA VAL A 216 20.04 13.75 36.15
C VAL A 216 19.94 15.25 36.42
N LEU A 217 21.06 15.97 36.35
CA LEU A 217 21.17 17.43 36.55
C LEU A 217 20.41 18.30 35.54
N ASN A 218 19.59 17.71 34.68
CA ASN A 218 18.79 18.42 33.70
C ASN A 218 17.39 18.72 34.24
N LYS A 219 17.00 20.01 34.18
CA LYS A 219 15.67 20.53 34.60
C LYS A 219 14.45 19.78 34.04
N ALA A 220 14.59 19.05 32.93
CA ALA A 220 13.50 18.26 32.35
C ALA A 220 13.20 16.98 33.13
N ILE A 221 14.20 16.41 33.80
CA ILE A 221 14.08 15.19 34.61
C ILE A 221 13.70 15.54 36.06
N GLU A 222 14.18 16.69 36.56
CA GLU A 222 13.81 17.23 37.89
C GLU A 222 12.30 17.48 38.05
N LEU A 223 11.54 17.70 36.97
CA LEU A 223 10.11 18.04 37.04
C LEU A 223 9.17 16.84 37.21
N GLU A 224 9.61 15.62 36.93
CA GLU A 224 8.84 14.37 37.14
C GLU A 224 9.42 13.48 38.23
N LEU A 225 10.65 13.77 38.68
CA LEU A 225 11.21 13.16 39.87
C LEU A 225 10.76 13.98 41.08
N ASP A 226 9.62 13.60 41.67
CA ASP A 226 9.29 13.93 43.06
C ASP A 226 10.38 13.32 43.97
N LEU A 227 11.49 14.06 44.12
CA LEU A 227 12.68 13.73 44.92
C LEU A 227 12.37 13.53 46.43
N ASP A 228 11.12 13.75 46.85
CA ASP A 228 10.65 13.65 48.24
C ASP A 228 10.07 12.27 48.60
N SER A 229 9.88 11.36 47.65
CA SER A 229 9.47 9.98 47.95
C SER A 229 10.70 9.11 48.20
N GLY A 230 11.03 8.85 49.48
CA GLY A 230 12.16 8.05 49.98
C GLY A 230 12.17 6.56 49.58
N GLY A 231 12.04 6.29 48.28
CA GLY A 231 12.10 4.99 47.63
C GLY A 231 12.40 5.14 46.13
N GLY A 232 13.34 6.04 45.80
CA GLY A 232 13.67 6.38 44.41
C GLY A 232 14.17 5.17 43.63
N SER A 233 13.43 4.78 42.58
CA SER A 233 13.98 3.93 41.53
C SER A 233 15.24 4.61 41.02
N GLN A 234 16.41 4.00 41.25
CA GLN A 234 17.68 4.53 40.75
C GLN A 234 17.59 4.55 39.23
N ILE A 235 17.60 5.75 38.66
CA ILE A 235 17.65 5.90 37.21
C ILE A 235 19.05 5.49 36.76
N GLU A 236 19.12 4.55 35.85
CA GLU A 236 20.37 4.11 35.24
C GLU A 236 20.38 4.46 33.75
N VAL A 237 21.57 4.55 33.16
CA VAL A 237 21.70 4.67 31.71
C VAL A 237 21.49 3.30 31.09
N SER A 238 20.44 3.11 30.29
CA SER A 238 20.11 1.81 29.71
C SER A 238 20.73 1.60 28.32
N SER A 239 20.86 2.65 27.51
CA SER A 239 21.42 2.55 26.16
C SER A 239 22.13 3.82 25.73
N ILE A 240 23.17 3.68 24.90
CA ILE A 240 23.95 4.79 24.37
C ILE A 240 24.21 4.56 22.88
N CYS A 241 24.10 5.62 22.07
CA CYS A 241 24.41 5.56 20.65
C CYS A 241 25.03 6.86 20.17
N PHE A 242 26.02 6.78 19.28
CA PHE A 242 26.55 7.94 18.57
C PHE A 242 26.02 7.99 17.13
N LYS A 243 25.59 9.17 16.69
CA LYS A 243 25.34 9.43 15.26
C LYS A 243 26.67 9.68 14.56
N ASP A 244 27.35 10.72 15.03
CA ASP A 244 28.63 11.24 14.51
C ASP A 244 29.57 11.50 15.69
N ALA A 245 30.69 12.20 15.46
CA ALA A 245 31.65 12.56 16.51
C ALA A 245 31.07 13.41 17.64
N LEU A 246 29.99 14.14 17.35
CA LEU A 246 29.47 15.19 18.21
C LEU A 246 28.12 14.84 18.81
N HIS A 247 27.26 14.15 18.07
CA HIS A 247 25.90 13.87 18.50
C HIS A 247 25.83 12.52 19.22
N LEU A 248 25.47 12.58 20.49
CA LEU A 248 25.34 11.47 21.42
C LEU A 248 23.88 11.33 21.86
N ALA A 249 23.30 10.14 21.75
CA ALA A 249 22.02 9.81 22.36
C ALA A 249 22.23 8.94 23.60
N VAL A 250 21.51 9.27 24.66
CA VAL A 250 21.51 8.56 25.94
C VAL A 250 20.07 8.17 26.26
N GLY A 251 19.83 6.89 26.49
CA GLY A 251 18.56 6.33 26.93
C GLY A 251 18.64 6.00 28.42
N LEU A 252 17.59 6.34 29.15
CA LEU A 252 17.49 6.13 30.59
C LEU A 252 16.48 5.01 30.91
N SER A 253 16.60 4.42 32.10
CA SER A 253 15.69 3.36 32.55
C SER A 253 14.24 3.81 32.78
N ASN A 254 14.01 5.12 32.93
CA ASN A 254 12.68 5.72 33.12
C ASN A 254 11.95 6.05 31.80
N GLY A 255 12.51 5.70 30.64
CA GLY A 255 11.90 5.94 29.33
C GLY A 255 12.22 7.29 28.71
N TYR A 256 13.19 8.02 29.28
CA TYR A 256 13.71 9.25 28.69
C TYR A 256 14.85 8.97 27.72
N VAL A 257 14.83 9.69 26.61
CA VAL A 257 15.91 9.78 25.63
C VAL A 257 16.43 11.20 25.61
N LEU A 258 17.72 11.37 25.86
CA LEU A 258 18.42 12.64 25.87
C LEU A 258 19.40 12.69 24.70
N LEU A 259 19.35 13.76 23.90
CA LEU A 259 20.34 14.02 22.88
C LEU A 259 21.29 15.12 23.33
N TYR A 260 22.57 14.84 23.19
CA TYR A 260 23.68 15.70 23.57
C TYR A 260 24.56 16.02 22.37
N ASP A 261 25.08 17.24 22.36
CA ASP A 261 26.34 17.52 21.68
C ASP A 261 27.44 17.27 22.71
N VAL A 262 28.46 16.47 22.38
CA VAL A 262 29.62 16.14 23.25
C VAL A 262 30.29 17.39 23.82
N ARG A 263 30.15 18.55 23.16
CA ARG A 263 30.71 19.83 23.62
C ARG A 263 29.89 20.49 24.74
N SER A 264 28.64 20.11 24.92
CA SER A 264 27.69 20.70 25.88
C SER A 264 27.32 19.69 26.96
N SER A 265 27.32 20.15 28.21
CA SER A 265 26.79 19.35 29.33
C SER A 265 25.27 19.31 29.39
N LYS A 266 24.58 20.20 28.66
CA LYS A 266 23.13 20.24 28.57
C LYS A 266 22.65 19.52 27.32
N PRO A 267 21.61 18.68 27.41
CA PRO A 267 21.02 18.07 26.23
C PRO A 267 20.34 19.16 25.41
N TYR A 268 20.43 19.05 24.09
CA TYR A 268 19.71 19.96 23.20
C TYR A 268 18.27 19.51 22.98
N LEU A 269 17.98 18.21 23.15
CA LEU A 269 16.63 17.67 23.04
C LEU A 269 16.42 16.54 24.05
N SER A 270 15.26 16.57 24.72
CA SER A 270 14.79 15.53 25.62
C SER A 270 13.45 15.00 25.13
N LYS A 271 13.31 13.67 25.03
CA LYS A 271 12.09 13.00 24.60
C LYS A 271 11.71 11.91 25.60
N ASN A 272 10.46 11.91 26.06
CA ASN A 272 9.89 10.85 26.89
C ASN A 272 9.03 9.92 26.03
N HIS A 273 9.09 8.62 26.31
CA HIS A 273 8.19 7.61 25.72
C HIS A 273 6.87 7.45 26.48
N ASN A 274 6.78 7.97 27.70
CA ASN A 274 5.60 7.99 28.57
C ASN A 274 5.16 6.62 29.09
N PHE A 275 5.85 5.53 28.73
CA PHE A 275 5.56 4.18 29.25
C PHE A 275 6.24 3.88 30.58
N GLY A 276 7.25 4.67 30.97
CA GLY A 276 8.05 4.43 32.18
C GLY A 276 8.87 3.13 32.11
N LEU A 277 9.12 2.62 30.90
CA LEU A 277 9.93 1.43 30.64
C LEU A 277 11.34 1.84 30.21
N PRO A 278 12.36 1.01 30.47
CA PRO A 278 13.73 1.33 30.06
C PRO A 278 13.89 1.35 28.55
N ILE A 279 14.68 2.31 28.06
CA ILE A 279 15.06 2.36 26.64
C ILE A 279 16.05 1.23 26.36
N THR A 280 15.59 0.15 25.73
CA THR A 280 16.41 -1.04 25.45
C THR A 280 17.45 -0.78 24.37
N ARG A 281 17.10 -0.01 23.33
CA ARG A 281 18.03 0.33 22.25
C ARG A 281 17.74 1.66 21.58
N LEU A 282 18.82 2.31 21.15
CA LEU A 282 18.84 3.54 20.39
C LEU A 282 19.63 3.35 19.10
N GLN A 283 19.15 3.90 18.00
CA GLN A 283 19.88 3.92 16.73
C GLN A 283 19.57 5.21 15.96
N PHE A 284 20.60 5.83 15.40
CA PHE A 284 20.43 6.96 14.49
C PHE A 284 20.26 6.50 13.04
N ALA A 285 19.28 7.07 12.36
CA ALA A 285 19.11 6.99 10.92
C ALA A 285 19.72 8.23 10.26
N ARG A 286 21.03 8.15 9.94
CA ARG A 286 21.82 9.28 9.43
C ARG A 286 21.23 9.92 8.17
N GLU A 287 20.70 9.12 7.27
CA GLU A 287 20.19 9.59 5.97
C GLU A 287 18.91 10.43 6.08
N GLN A 288 18.07 10.14 7.08
CA GLN A 288 16.77 10.79 7.26
C GLN A 288 16.76 11.75 8.46
N GLU A 289 17.89 11.91 9.17
CA GLU A 289 17.99 12.71 10.41
C GLU A 289 16.95 12.29 11.48
N LEU A 290 16.67 10.98 11.51
CA LEU A 290 15.72 10.37 12.42
C LEU A 290 16.44 9.64 13.55
N VAL A 291 15.84 9.65 14.73
CA VAL A 291 16.25 8.86 15.88
C VAL A 291 15.23 7.74 16.07
N LEU A 292 15.73 6.51 16.13
CA LEU A 292 14.96 5.32 16.47
C LEU A 292 15.22 5.03 17.94
N SER A 293 14.16 5.06 18.73
CA SER A 293 14.21 4.75 20.15
C SER A 293 13.21 3.66 20.47
N MET A 294 13.68 2.61 21.14
CA MET A 294 12.88 1.46 21.49
C MET A 294 12.72 1.31 22.99
N ASP A 295 11.48 1.14 23.40
CA ASP A 295 11.10 0.64 24.72
C ASP A 295 10.79 -0.85 24.63
N GLY A 296 10.59 -1.50 25.78
CA GLY A 296 10.11 -2.88 25.83
C GLY A 296 8.79 -3.15 25.10
N ARG A 297 8.03 -2.14 24.66
CA ARG A 297 6.73 -2.32 23.98
C ARG A 297 6.64 -1.75 22.56
N ALA A 298 7.34 -0.65 22.30
CA ALA A 298 7.14 0.13 21.09
C ALA A 298 8.46 0.70 20.59
N LEU A 299 8.62 0.77 19.26
CA LEU A 299 9.66 1.54 18.61
C LEU A 299 9.08 2.88 18.15
N LYS A 300 9.55 3.97 18.72
CA LYS A 300 9.23 5.33 18.27
C LYS A 300 10.35 5.88 17.43
N VAL A 301 9.99 6.41 16.26
CA VAL A 301 10.89 7.09 15.35
C VAL A 301 10.51 8.57 15.31
N TRP A 302 11.48 9.45 15.46
CA TRP A 302 11.22 10.89 15.57
C TRP A 302 12.38 11.72 15.04
N ASN A 303 12.10 12.97 14.67
CA ASN A 303 13.07 13.88 14.08
C ASN A 303 14.07 14.40 15.10
N GLU A 304 15.36 14.30 14.81
CA GLU A 304 16.46 14.70 15.71
C GLU A 304 16.41 16.19 16.11
N HIS A 305 16.06 17.07 15.18
CA HIS A 305 16.08 18.53 15.42
C HIS A 305 14.81 19.03 16.11
N ASN A 306 13.64 18.47 15.75
CA ASN A 306 12.35 19.01 16.17
C ASN A 306 11.71 18.20 17.32
N GLY A 307 12.16 16.96 17.56
CA GLY A 307 11.53 16.03 18.50
C GLY A 307 10.11 15.59 18.11
N GLN A 308 9.65 15.95 16.91
CA GLN A 308 8.34 15.56 16.40
C GLN A 308 8.31 14.07 16.08
N PRO A 309 7.29 13.33 16.53
CA PRO A 309 7.16 11.90 16.26
C PRO A 309 6.88 11.67 14.78
N PHE A 310 7.77 10.94 14.11
CA PHE A 310 7.62 10.58 12.71
C PHE A 310 6.71 9.35 12.57
N THR A 311 7.05 8.24 13.24
CA THR A 311 6.22 7.03 13.23
C THR A 311 6.35 6.26 14.54
N SER A 312 5.34 5.46 14.88
CA SER A 312 5.37 4.51 16.01
C SER A 312 5.05 3.11 15.47
N ILE A 313 5.88 2.13 15.83
CA ILE A 313 5.71 0.71 15.50
C ILE A 313 5.41 -0.04 16.79
N GLU A 314 4.19 -0.57 16.88
CA GLU A 314 3.69 -1.31 18.04
C GLU A 314 3.28 -2.72 17.58
N PRO A 315 4.11 -3.75 17.80
CA PRO A 315 3.81 -5.11 17.39
C PRO A 315 2.79 -5.80 18.31
N GLY A 316 2.46 -5.22 19.47
CA GLY A 316 1.52 -5.80 20.45
C GLY A 316 2.13 -6.87 21.35
N MET A 317 3.44 -7.03 21.30
CA MET A 317 4.25 -7.96 22.10
C MET A 317 5.49 -7.25 22.63
N ASP A 318 6.10 -7.80 23.66
CA ASP A 318 7.29 -7.20 24.24
C ASP A 318 8.52 -7.41 23.32
N LEU A 319 9.30 -6.33 23.19
CA LEU A 319 10.48 -6.21 22.35
C LEU A 319 11.74 -6.21 23.22
N ARG A 320 12.75 -6.99 22.82
CA ARG A 320 14.05 -7.05 23.53
C ARG A 320 15.12 -6.26 22.81
N ASP A 321 15.26 -6.47 21.51
CA ASP A 321 16.31 -5.88 20.68
C ASP A 321 15.76 -5.55 19.29
N PHE A 322 16.40 -4.62 18.58
CA PHE A 322 16.09 -4.36 17.18
C PHE A 322 17.36 -4.07 16.38
N ALA A 323 17.31 -4.47 15.12
CA ALA A 323 18.34 -4.13 14.15
C ALA A 323 17.68 -3.53 12.91
N ARG A 324 18.13 -2.34 12.51
CA ARG A 324 17.81 -1.75 11.21
C ARG A 324 18.87 -2.18 10.19
N TYR A 325 18.43 -2.57 9.01
CA TYR A 325 19.34 -2.80 7.89
C TYR A 325 19.98 -1.47 7.44
N PRO A 326 21.30 -1.42 7.17
CA PRO A 326 21.97 -0.18 6.76
C PRO A 326 21.29 0.47 5.55
N ASN A 327 20.98 1.76 5.63
CA ASN A 327 20.44 2.55 4.52
C ASN A 327 19.10 2.04 3.94
N SER A 328 18.32 1.29 4.73
CA SER A 328 17.03 0.74 4.30
C SER A 328 15.94 0.96 5.36
N GLY A 329 14.69 0.83 4.92
CA GLY A 329 13.50 0.83 5.77
C GLY A 329 13.17 -0.52 6.44
N ILE A 330 13.99 -1.56 6.28
CA ILE A 330 13.78 -2.86 6.94
C ILE A 330 14.32 -2.82 8.37
N ILE A 331 13.44 -3.21 9.31
CA ILE A 331 13.74 -3.34 10.74
C ILE A 331 13.33 -4.75 11.17
N MET A 332 14.25 -5.44 11.85
CA MET A 332 13.99 -6.75 12.46
C MET A 332 14.00 -6.60 13.98
N PHE A 333 13.02 -7.21 14.65
CA PHE A 333 12.88 -7.16 16.10
C PHE A 333 13.07 -8.53 16.72
N ALA A 334 13.86 -8.57 17.78
CA ALA A 334 13.84 -9.64 18.76
C ALA A 334 12.68 -9.41 19.74
N ASN A 335 11.92 -10.47 19.97
CA ASN A 335 10.69 -10.47 20.72
C ASN A 335 10.50 -11.80 21.47
N ASP A 336 9.47 -11.83 22.32
CA ASP A 336 9.10 -12.99 23.12
C ASP A 336 8.25 -14.03 22.36
N GLU A 337 7.95 -13.79 21.08
CA GLU A 337 7.30 -14.78 20.22
C GLU A 337 8.29 -15.62 19.43
N PRO A 338 7.89 -16.83 19.00
CA PRO A 338 8.71 -17.67 18.13
C PRO A 338 9.13 -16.96 16.82
N LYS A 339 8.27 -16.11 16.25
CA LYS A 339 8.58 -15.42 15.01
C LYS A 339 9.28 -14.10 15.26
N ILE A 340 10.44 -13.93 14.64
CA ILE A 340 11.13 -12.65 14.58
C ILE A 340 10.31 -11.70 13.70
N GLN A 341 9.95 -10.54 14.25
CA GLN A 341 9.09 -9.60 13.55
C GLN A 341 9.90 -8.77 12.57
N GLN A 342 9.46 -8.73 11.31
CA GLN A 342 10.06 -7.96 10.24
C GLN A 342 9.09 -6.85 9.84
N PHE A 343 9.55 -5.60 9.95
CA PHE A 343 8.81 -4.43 9.52
C PHE A 343 9.54 -3.75 8.38
N PHE A 344 8.77 -3.27 7.41
CA PHE A 344 9.27 -2.42 6.35
C PHE A 344 8.54 -1.08 6.38
N VAL A 345 9.32 0.00 6.40
CA VAL A 345 8.84 1.38 6.35
C VAL A 345 9.44 2.06 5.11
N PRO A 346 8.70 2.16 3.99
CA PRO A 346 9.24 2.74 2.75
C PRO A 346 9.70 4.19 2.93
N SER A 347 9.04 4.94 3.82
CA SER A 347 9.41 6.33 4.11
C SER A 347 10.73 6.48 4.87
N LEU A 348 11.23 5.41 5.51
CA LEU A 348 12.52 5.39 6.20
C LEU A 348 13.67 5.03 5.24
N GLY A 349 13.38 4.45 4.08
CA GLY A 349 14.37 4.11 3.08
C GLY A 349 13.89 3.02 2.13
N PRO A 350 14.56 2.86 0.97
CA PRO A 350 14.21 1.84 -0.01
C PRO A 350 14.46 0.43 0.53
N ALA A 351 13.90 -0.58 -0.13
CA ALA A 351 14.21 -1.97 0.14
C ALA A 351 15.66 -2.27 -0.28
N PRO A 352 16.38 -3.17 0.43
CA PRO A 352 17.73 -3.53 0.07
C PRO A 352 17.75 -4.39 -1.19
N ARG A 353 18.92 -4.54 -1.80
CA ARG A 353 19.08 -5.22 -3.11
C ARG A 353 18.53 -6.65 -3.13
N TRP A 354 18.72 -7.40 -2.05
CA TRP A 354 18.22 -8.78 -1.89
C TRP A 354 16.68 -8.85 -1.76
N CYS A 355 16.01 -7.72 -1.52
CA CYS A 355 14.56 -7.62 -1.35
C CYS A 355 13.90 -6.63 -2.32
N SER A 356 14.41 -6.49 -3.54
CA SER A 356 13.87 -5.56 -4.54
C SER A 356 12.40 -5.82 -4.91
N HIS A 357 11.95 -7.07 -4.86
CA HIS A 357 10.57 -7.44 -5.16
C HIS A 357 9.57 -6.90 -4.12
N LEU A 358 10.03 -6.57 -2.91
CA LEU A 358 9.19 -6.08 -1.84
C LEU A 358 8.52 -4.75 -2.22
N GLU A 359 9.25 -3.85 -2.87
CA GLU A 359 8.71 -2.55 -3.30
C GLU A 359 7.55 -2.72 -4.29
N SER A 360 7.73 -3.62 -5.28
CA SER A 360 6.67 -3.96 -6.24
C SER A 360 5.42 -4.51 -5.54
N ILE A 361 5.60 -5.39 -4.55
CA ILE A 361 4.48 -5.93 -3.78
C ILE A 361 3.79 -4.84 -2.96
N THR A 362 4.56 -3.94 -2.34
CA THR A 362 3.97 -2.84 -1.57
C THR A 362 3.22 -1.85 -2.47
N GLU A 363 3.72 -1.59 -3.68
CA GLU A 363 3.04 -0.76 -4.68
C GLU A 363 1.74 -1.42 -5.17
N GLU A 364 1.77 -2.73 -5.43
CA GLU A 364 0.56 -3.50 -5.76
C GLU A 364 -0.46 -3.48 -4.62
N LEU A 365 -0.02 -3.67 -3.38
CA LEU A 365 -0.89 -3.63 -2.19
C LEU A 365 -1.48 -2.23 -1.96
N GLU A 366 -0.75 -1.18 -2.33
CA GLU A 366 -1.26 0.19 -2.30
C GLU A 366 -2.32 0.44 -3.37
N ALA A 367 -2.16 -0.13 -4.56
CA ALA A 367 -3.14 -0.07 -5.63
C ALA A 367 -4.40 -0.92 -5.33
N GLU A 368 -4.24 -2.04 -4.63
CA GLU A 368 -5.32 -2.95 -4.22
C GLU A 368 -6.09 -2.48 -2.96
N LYS A 369 -6.32 -1.18 -2.77
CA LYS A 369 -7.43 -0.75 -1.90
C LYS A 369 -8.70 -0.74 -2.73
N PRO A 370 -9.48 -1.85 -2.83
CA PRO A 370 -10.76 -1.77 -3.50
C PRO A 370 -11.59 -0.78 -2.70
N SER A 371 -11.96 0.34 -3.31
CA SER A 371 -13.06 1.09 -2.74
C SER A 371 -14.25 0.12 -2.78
N VAL A 372 -14.99 -0.01 -1.69
CA VAL A 372 -16.15 -0.94 -1.59
C VAL A 372 -17.18 -0.70 -2.71
N TYR A 373 -17.04 0.42 -3.42
CA TYR A 373 -17.87 0.86 -4.53
C TYR A 373 -17.28 0.58 -5.93
N ASP A 374 -16.03 0.11 -6.07
CA ASP A 374 -15.44 -0.15 -7.40
C ASP A 374 -16.14 -1.30 -8.13
N ASP A 375 -16.66 -2.26 -7.37
CA ASP A 375 -17.42 -3.39 -7.90
C ASP A 375 -18.88 -3.03 -8.22
N PHE A 376 -19.35 -1.84 -7.85
CA PHE A 376 -20.73 -1.42 -8.05
C PHE A 376 -20.83 -0.21 -8.98
N LYS A 377 -21.61 -0.37 -10.05
CA LYS A 377 -21.97 0.76 -10.92
C LYS A 377 -23.28 1.39 -10.45
N PHE A 378 -23.26 2.70 -10.23
CA PHE A 378 -24.48 3.47 -10.05
C PHE A 378 -25.24 3.59 -11.37
N VAL A 379 -26.53 3.24 -11.35
CA VAL A 379 -27.43 3.23 -12.50
C VAL A 379 -28.72 3.96 -12.10
N THR A 380 -29.15 4.93 -12.92
CA THR A 380 -30.43 5.61 -12.70
C THR A 380 -31.61 4.70 -13.02
N LYS A 381 -32.81 4.98 -12.50
CA LYS A 381 -34.01 4.17 -12.77
C LYS A 381 -34.26 3.95 -14.27
N SER A 382 -34.11 5.00 -15.09
CA SER A 382 -34.25 4.92 -16.55
C SER A 382 -33.23 3.99 -17.19
N GLN A 383 -31.95 4.06 -16.76
CA GLN A 383 -30.90 3.18 -17.28
C GLN A 383 -31.10 1.72 -16.84
N LEU A 384 -31.70 1.49 -15.66
CA LEU A 384 -32.02 0.15 -15.18
C LEU A 384 -33.16 -0.49 -15.99
N GLU A 385 -34.14 0.32 -16.41
CA GLU A 385 -35.23 -0.09 -17.30
C GLU A 385 -34.71 -0.41 -18.71
N GLU A 386 -33.80 0.40 -19.27
CA GLU A 386 -33.13 0.10 -20.55
C GLU A 386 -32.31 -1.20 -20.53
N LEU A 387 -31.74 -1.54 -19.38
CA LEU A 387 -30.99 -2.77 -19.17
C LEU A 387 -31.89 -3.99 -18.90
N GLY A 388 -33.21 -3.80 -18.79
CA GLY A 388 -34.17 -4.88 -18.52
C GLY A 388 -34.09 -5.43 -17.09
N LEU A 389 -33.47 -4.70 -16.15
CA LEU A 389 -33.23 -5.13 -14.76
C LEU A 389 -34.29 -4.60 -13.78
N SER A 390 -35.37 -3.98 -14.26
CA SER A 390 -36.46 -3.44 -13.42
C SER A 390 -37.13 -4.50 -12.54
N LYS A 391 -37.13 -5.77 -12.94
CA LYS A 391 -37.69 -6.89 -12.16
C LYS A 391 -36.87 -7.23 -10.91
N LEU A 392 -35.63 -6.76 -10.81
CA LEU A 392 -34.75 -6.99 -9.67
C LEU A 392 -34.88 -5.91 -8.59
N ILE A 393 -35.78 -4.93 -8.78
CA ILE A 393 -36.04 -3.90 -7.77
C ILE A 393 -36.66 -4.59 -6.55
N GLY A 394 -36.02 -4.44 -5.39
CA GLY A 394 -36.44 -5.07 -4.13
C GLY A 394 -35.72 -6.37 -3.78
N THR A 395 -34.89 -6.93 -4.69
CA THR A 395 -34.01 -8.06 -4.37
C THR A 395 -32.63 -7.56 -3.93
N ASN A 396 -31.89 -8.37 -3.15
CA ASN A 396 -30.54 -8.05 -2.65
C ASN A 396 -29.47 -7.83 -3.77
N ALA A 397 -29.83 -8.06 -5.04
CA ALA A 397 -28.95 -7.85 -6.19
C ALA A 397 -28.82 -6.37 -6.59
N LEU A 398 -29.79 -5.52 -6.22
CA LEU A 398 -29.80 -4.08 -6.48
C LEU A 398 -29.88 -3.34 -5.15
N ARG A 399 -28.91 -2.46 -4.87
CA ARG A 399 -28.94 -1.63 -3.68
C ARG A 399 -29.48 -0.25 -4.02
N ALA A 400 -30.65 0.10 -3.50
CA ALA A 400 -31.24 1.42 -3.71
C ALA A 400 -30.40 2.50 -3.02
N TYR A 401 -30.14 3.61 -3.70
CA TYR A 401 -29.44 4.77 -3.15
C TYR A 401 -29.96 6.07 -3.77
N MET A 402 -30.53 6.93 -2.92
CA MET A 402 -31.13 8.24 -3.24
C MET A 402 -32.17 8.21 -4.38
N HIS A 403 -31.71 8.21 -5.64
CA HIS A 403 -32.54 8.27 -6.86
C HIS A 403 -32.12 7.24 -7.92
N GLY A 404 -31.31 6.25 -7.54
CA GLY A 404 -30.85 5.19 -8.42
C GLY A 404 -30.53 3.89 -7.67
N PHE A 405 -29.83 3.00 -8.36
CA PHE A 405 -29.48 1.68 -7.85
C PHE A 405 -28.00 1.42 -8.11
N PHE A 406 -27.32 0.85 -7.11
CA PHE A 406 -26.02 0.22 -7.30
C PHE A 406 -26.22 -1.20 -7.81
N VAL A 407 -25.60 -1.50 -8.96
CA VAL A 407 -25.61 -2.81 -9.61
C VAL A 407 -24.19 -3.34 -9.61
N ASP A 408 -24.01 -4.61 -9.25
CA ASP A 408 -22.71 -5.28 -9.40
C ASP A 408 -22.23 -5.21 -10.87
N MET A 409 -20.94 -4.90 -11.06
CA MET A 409 -20.29 -4.70 -12.35
C MET A 409 -20.43 -5.94 -13.25
N GLY A 410 -20.36 -7.15 -12.68
CA GLY A 410 -20.56 -8.40 -13.40
C GLY A 410 -21.96 -8.50 -14.00
N THR A 411 -22.98 -8.19 -13.20
CA THR A 411 -24.39 -8.18 -13.62
C THR A 411 -24.65 -7.10 -14.66
N TYR A 412 -24.11 -5.90 -14.45
CA TYR A 412 -24.21 -4.79 -15.40
C TYR A 412 -23.60 -5.12 -16.77
N LYS A 413 -22.41 -5.74 -16.82
CA LYS A 413 -21.76 -6.18 -18.07
C LYS A 413 -22.60 -7.20 -18.82
N LYS A 414 -23.17 -8.18 -18.12
CA LYS A 414 -24.05 -9.21 -18.72
C LYS A 414 -25.31 -8.59 -19.32
N ALA A 415 -26.02 -7.77 -18.55
CA ALA A 415 -27.23 -7.07 -19.03
C ALA A 415 -26.92 -6.17 -20.23
N ARG A 416 -25.84 -5.39 -20.17
CA ARG A 416 -25.43 -4.52 -21.28
C ARG A 416 -25.07 -5.30 -22.54
N SER A 417 -24.42 -6.46 -22.41
CA SER A 417 -24.09 -7.30 -23.56
C SER A 417 -25.34 -7.86 -24.24
N GLN A 418 -26.37 -8.21 -23.46
CA GLN A 418 -27.67 -8.67 -23.99
C GLN A 418 -28.43 -7.53 -24.66
N CYS A 419 -28.46 -6.33 -24.07
CA CYS A 419 -29.08 -5.17 -24.69
C CYS A 419 -28.37 -4.71 -25.98
N GLN A 420 -27.06 -4.96 -26.13
CA GLN A 420 -26.34 -4.65 -27.36
C GLN A 420 -26.74 -5.55 -28.54
N LEU A 421 -27.12 -6.80 -28.27
CA LEU A 421 -27.64 -7.72 -29.30
C LEU A 421 -29.02 -7.25 -29.80
N SER A 422 -29.92 -6.91 -28.88
CA SER A 422 -31.26 -6.41 -29.25
C SER A 422 -31.23 -5.03 -29.92
N ALA A 423 -30.30 -4.16 -29.54
CA ALA A 423 -30.11 -2.87 -30.21
C ALA A 423 -29.67 -3.02 -31.68
N PHE A 424 -28.88 -4.04 -31.99
CA PHE A 424 -28.47 -4.33 -33.37
C PHE A 424 -29.65 -4.85 -34.22
N GLU A 425 -30.51 -5.69 -33.63
CA GLU A 425 -31.73 -6.19 -34.27
C GLU A 425 -32.73 -5.06 -34.53
N ALA A 426 -32.98 -4.19 -33.55
CA ALA A 426 -33.85 -3.03 -33.70
C ALA A 426 -33.32 -2.02 -34.74
N TYR A 427 -31.99 -1.84 -34.82
CA TYR A 427 -31.36 -1.02 -35.86
C TYR A 427 -31.55 -1.63 -37.25
N ARG A 428 -31.42 -2.96 -37.38
CA ARG A 428 -31.63 -3.69 -38.63
C ARG A 428 -33.09 -3.59 -39.10
N GLU A 429 -34.04 -3.72 -38.19
CA GLU A 429 -35.47 -3.59 -38.49
C GLU A 429 -35.84 -2.18 -38.91
N LYS A 430 -35.34 -1.14 -38.22
CA LYS A 430 -35.53 0.26 -38.64
C LYS A 430 -34.94 0.53 -40.02
N LYS A 431 -33.77 -0.05 -40.33
CA LYS A 431 -33.15 0.10 -41.65
C LYS A 431 -33.93 -0.63 -42.74
N LEU A 432 -34.48 -1.80 -42.43
CA LEU A 432 -35.40 -2.53 -43.30
C LEU A 432 -36.70 -1.75 -43.52
N GLN A 433 -37.31 -1.21 -42.47
CA GLN A 433 -38.50 -0.37 -42.57
C GLN A 433 -38.24 0.88 -43.41
N HIS A 434 -37.12 1.56 -43.19
CA HIS A 434 -36.73 2.71 -44.01
C HIS A 434 -36.50 2.35 -45.47
N GLN A 435 -35.93 1.17 -45.76
CA GLN A 435 -35.83 0.65 -47.13
C GLN A 435 -37.19 0.29 -47.72
N LEU A 436 -38.10 -0.29 -46.94
CA LEU A 436 -39.44 -0.67 -47.39
C LEU A 436 -40.33 0.56 -47.63
N GLU A 437 -40.16 1.60 -46.81
CA GLU A 437 -40.78 2.93 -46.99
C GLU A 437 -40.26 3.59 -48.27
N GLN A 438 -38.95 3.49 -48.52
CA GLN A 438 -38.34 3.94 -49.78
C GLN A 438 -38.92 3.15 -50.97
N GLU A 439 -39.00 1.83 -50.91
CA GLU A 439 -39.57 1.00 -51.97
C GLU A 439 -41.07 1.28 -52.21
N ARG A 440 -41.86 1.48 -51.13
CA ARG A 440 -43.27 1.90 -51.20
C ARG A 440 -43.42 3.29 -51.82
N SER A 441 -42.53 4.22 -51.48
CA SER A 441 -42.52 5.57 -52.07
C SER A 441 -42.19 5.55 -53.57
N VAL A 442 -41.37 4.59 -54.02
CA VAL A 442 -40.96 4.43 -55.43
C VAL A 442 -42.05 3.70 -56.23
N GLN A 443 -42.82 2.80 -55.63
CA GLN A 443 -43.94 2.11 -56.29
C GLN A 443 -45.14 3.01 -56.57
N PHE A 444 -45.42 4.00 -55.73
CA PHE A 444 -46.49 4.98 -55.98
C PHE A 444 -46.19 5.98 -57.12
N VAL A 445 -44.95 6.02 -57.63
CA VAL A 445 -44.52 6.96 -58.70
C VAL A 445 -44.46 6.32 -60.09
N LYS A 446 -44.69 5.00 -60.24
CA LYS A 446 -44.66 4.32 -61.56
C LYS A 446 -46.04 3.96 -62.11
N ARG A 447 -46.94 4.93 -62.21
CA ARG A 447 -48.07 4.93 -63.17
C ARG A 447 -48.40 6.39 -63.51
N ASN A 448 -47.69 6.91 -64.51
CA ASN A 448 -48.13 7.85 -65.54
C ASN A 448 -46.89 8.51 -66.19
N ASP A 449 -46.57 8.01 -67.38
CA ASP A 449 -46.16 8.70 -68.61
C ASP A 449 -45.12 9.85 -68.58
N VAL A 450 -44.03 9.56 -69.31
CA VAL A 450 -43.41 10.35 -70.41
C VAL A 450 -43.26 11.87 -70.20
N GLY A 451 -41.99 12.32 -70.19
CA GLY A 451 -41.60 13.66 -70.66
C GLY A 451 -40.89 14.56 -69.64
N ASP A 452 -39.57 14.37 -69.55
CA ASP A 452 -38.48 15.31 -69.29
C ASP A 452 -38.66 16.62 -68.48
N ALA A 453 -37.86 16.65 -67.39
CA ALA A 453 -36.99 17.73 -66.90
C ALA A 453 -37.57 19.04 -66.29
N ALA A 454 -37.32 19.14 -64.98
CA ALA A 454 -36.99 20.33 -64.16
C ALA A 454 -38.07 20.94 -63.24
N GLY A 455 -37.91 20.72 -61.92
CA GLY A 455 -38.12 21.74 -60.89
C GLY A 455 -39.51 21.99 -60.29
N GLN A 456 -39.85 21.23 -59.24
CA GLN A 456 -40.68 21.60 -58.06
C GLN A 456 -42.08 22.25 -58.19
N ARG A 457 -43.12 21.39 -57.98
CA ARG A 457 -44.47 21.61 -57.37
C ARG A 457 -45.50 22.48 -58.14
N PRO A 458 -46.84 22.37 -57.93
CA PRO A 458 -47.63 21.55 -56.97
C PRO A 458 -48.57 20.52 -57.66
N ARG A 459 -49.25 19.67 -56.86
CA ARG A 459 -50.30 18.75 -57.34
C ARG A 459 -51.40 19.56 -58.06
N LYS A 460 -51.61 19.34 -59.37
CA LYS A 460 -52.66 19.98 -60.14
C LYS A 460 -54.03 19.48 -59.68
N LEU A 461 -54.86 20.40 -59.17
CA LEU A 461 -56.28 20.16 -58.91
C LEU A 461 -57.00 19.78 -60.22
N PRO A 462 -58.03 18.93 -60.17
CA PRO A 462 -58.80 18.54 -61.35
C PRO A 462 -59.52 19.73 -62.00
N LYS A 463 -59.64 19.72 -63.33
CA LYS A 463 -60.12 20.85 -64.15
C LYS A 463 -61.64 21.11 -64.07
N VAL A 464 -62.41 20.29 -63.37
CA VAL A 464 -63.86 20.46 -63.19
C VAL A 464 -64.16 20.52 -61.69
N ASN A 465 -64.99 21.47 -61.28
CA ASN A 465 -65.32 21.80 -59.88
C ASN A 465 -64.12 22.19 -59.01
N ARG A 466 -63.32 23.14 -59.51
CA ARG A 466 -62.13 23.69 -58.84
C ARG A 466 -62.43 24.30 -57.46
N GLU A 467 -63.58 24.95 -57.30
CA GLU A 467 -63.98 25.60 -56.05
C GLU A 467 -64.37 24.61 -54.95
N LEU A 468 -65.02 23.49 -55.32
CA LEU A 468 -65.38 22.41 -54.38
C LEU A 468 -64.13 21.68 -53.87
N ALA A 469 -63.17 21.40 -54.75
CA ALA A 469 -61.92 20.74 -54.39
C ALA A 469 -61.01 21.62 -53.51
N ALA A 470 -61.04 22.95 -53.71
CA ALA A 470 -60.35 23.90 -52.84
C ALA A 470 -61.02 24.00 -51.45
N ARG A 471 -62.36 23.97 -51.38
CA ARG A 471 -63.12 23.93 -50.12
C ARG A 471 -62.84 22.65 -49.31
N LEU A 472 -62.84 21.48 -49.96
CA LEU A 472 -62.55 20.21 -49.30
C LEU A 472 -61.11 20.12 -48.78
N GLN A 473 -60.14 20.68 -49.48
CA GLN A 473 -58.74 20.76 -48.99
C GLN A 473 -58.60 21.72 -47.81
N ALA A 474 -59.32 22.85 -47.83
CA ALA A 474 -59.38 23.77 -46.70
C ALA A 474 -60.07 23.10 -45.49
N GLU A 475 -61.17 22.39 -45.67
CA GLU A 475 -61.86 21.63 -44.62
C GLU A 475 -60.99 20.50 -44.03
N LEU A 476 -60.23 19.80 -44.86
CA LEU A 476 -59.27 18.79 -44.39
C LEU A 476 -58.13 19.41 -43.57
N SER A 477 -57.64 20.58 -43.96
CA SER A 477 -56.61 21.30 -43.19
C SER A 477 -57.14 21.88 -41.87
N ILE A 478 -58.43 22.23 -41.79
CA ILE A 478 -59.07 22.71 -40.56
C ILE A 478 -59.34 21.54 -39.60
N ASN A 479 -59.68 20.35 -40.12
CA ASN A 479 -59.88 19.14 -39.32
C ASN A 479 -58.59 18.53 -38.74
N GLU A 480 -57.42 18.77 -39.35
CA GLU A 480 -56.13 18.32 -38.77
C GLU A 480 -55.63 19.23 -37.64
N THR A 481 -56.17 20.45 -37.50
CA THR A 481 -55.87 21.36 -36.37
C THR A 481 -56.87 21.27 -35.21
N ALA A 482 -57.83 20.35 -35.26
CA ALA A 482 -58.84 20.14 -34.21
C ALA A 482 -58.72 18.75 -33.55
N VAL A 483 -57.52 18.41 -33.05
CA VAL A 483 -57.36 17.45 -31.94
C VAL A 483 -56.37 18.05 -30.94
N PRO A 484 -56.83 18.64 -29.82
CA PRO A 484 -55.96 19.05 -28.73
C PRO A 484 -55.37 17.81 -28.01
N PRO A 485 -54.17 17.91 -27.40
CA PRO A 485 -53.69 16.85 -26.52
C PRO A 485 -54.59 16.77 -25.29
N ALA A 486 -55.41 15.72 -25.21
CA ALA A 486 -56.08 15.34 -23.98
C ALA A 486 -55.05 14.86 -22.96
N ALA A 487 -54.77 15.71 -21.98
CA ALA A 487 -54.56 15.27 -20.62
C ALA A 487 -55.84 14.63 -20.07
N THR A 488 -55.67 13.66 -19.18
CA THR A 488 -56.72 12.88 -18.55
C THR A 488 -57.61 13.71 -17.62
N THR A 489 -58.92 13.62 -17.86
CA THR A 489 -60.12 13.79 -17.02
C THR A 489 -59.94 13.12 -15.62
N THR A 490 -60.49 13.56 -14.47
CA THR A 490 -61.84 14.07 -14.17
C THR A 490 -61.84 14.79 -12.81
N THR A 491 -62.48 15.94 -12.71
CA THR A 491 -63.28 16.36 -11.53
C THR A 491 -64.74 15.92 -11.76
N PRO A 492 -65.63 15.92 -10.75
CA PRO A 492 -66.48 17.11 -10.57
C PRO A 492 -66.74 17.40 -9.06
N ASP A 493 -67.19 18.57 -8.58
CA ASP A 493 -68.34 19.36 -9.01
C ASP A 493 -68.41 20.72 -8.24
N ILE A 494 -68.99 21.72 -8.92
CA ILE A 494 -69.91 22.80 -8.45
C ILE A 494 -69.37 24.03 -7.68
N ASP A 495 -69.32 25.13 -8.45
CA ASP A 495 -69.82 26.51 -8.23
C ASP A 495 -69.83 27.20 -6.84
N GLY A 496 -69.17 28.35 -6.81
CA GLY A 496 -69.92 29.62 -6.74
C GLY A 496 -69.80 30.50 -5.49
N LYS A 497 -69.12 31.65 -5.67
CA LYS A 497 -69.37 32.98 -5.07
C LYS A 497 -68.93 33.30 -3.61
N THR A 498 -67.85 34.09 -3.57
CA THR A 498 -67.67 35.43 -2.92
C THR A 498 -68.04 35.68 -1.45
N CYS A 499 -67.14 36.47 -0.83
CA CYS A 499 -67.25 37.24 0.44
C CYS A 499 -67.06 36.40 1.69
N ALA A 500 -66.53 36.86 2.81
CA ALA A 500 -65.70 37.98 3.26
C ALA A 500 -65.44 37.68 4.75
N ASN A 501 -64.33 38.19 5.27
CA ASN A 501 -64.07 38.49 6.69
C ASN A 501 -63.89 37.35 7.71
N GLU A 502 -62.86 37.58 8.55
CA GLU A 502 -62.85 37.44 10.02
C GLU A 502 -63.15 36.07 10.62
N GLU A 503 -62.65 35.63 11.75
CA GLU A 503 -61.57 35.94 12.69
C GLU A 503 -61.60 34.71 13.63
N ASP A 504 -60.55 34.57 14.45
CA ASP A 504 -60.59 33.86 15.72
C ASP A 504 -60.78 32.33 15.76
N GLY A 505 -59.66 31.67 16.03
CA GLY A 505 -59.27 31.57 17.45
C GLY A 505 -59.48 30.23 18.13
N THR A 506 -58.42 29.82 18.84
CA THR A 506 -58.45 29.09 20.13
C THR A 506 -58.85 27.60 20.06
N PHE A 507 -58.29 26.67 20.84
CA PHE A 507 -57.34 26.70 21.94
C PHE A 507 -56.85 25.27 22.23
N ALA A 508 -55.68 25.17 22.85
CA ALA A 508 -55.21 24.12 23.78
C ALA A 508 -54.97 22.71 23.22
N GLY A 509 -53.84 22.06 23.50
CA GLY A 509 -53.01 21.99 24.71
C GLY A 509 -52.61 20.50 24.83
N ASP A 510 -51.46 20.05 25.31
CA ASP A 510 -50.42 20.63 26.14
C ASP A 510 -49.13 19.79 26.03
N GLY A 511 -48.00 20.44 26.29
CA GLY A 511 -46.88 19.92 27.10
C GLY A 511 -45.71 19.26 26.35
N GLU A 512 -44.63 19.96 25.98
CA GLU A 512 -43.47 20.48 26.80
C GLU A 512 -42.57 19.37 27.39
N ARG A 513 -41.23 19.36 27.35
CA ARG A 513 -40.09 20.33 27.33
C ARG A 513 -38.92 19.67 26.57
N GLY A 514 -37.94 20.32 25.93
CA GLY A 514 -37.11 21.52 26.24
C GLY A 514 -35.63 21.05 26.30
N GLY A 515 -34.58 21.73 25.81
CA GLY A 515 -34.42 23.01 25.13
C GLY A 515 -32.94 23.26 24.72
N GLU A 516 -32.78 24.38 24.01
CA GLU A 516 -31.64 25.33 23.93
C GLU A 516 -30.32 25.03 23.19
N GLY A 517 -29.92 26.02 22.37
CA GLY A 517 -28.53 26.28 21.95
C GLY A 517 -28.37 26.91 20.56
N ASP A 518 -28.46 28.24 20.47
CA ASP A 518 -28.20 29.09 19.30
C ASP A 518 -26.74 29.00 18.75
N GLU A 519 -26.56 29.23 17.44
CA GLU A 519 -25.91 30.44 16.88
C GLU A 519 -25.36 30.26 15.44
N ALA A 520 -25.53 31.34 14.67
CA ALA A 520 -24.67 31.86 13.60
C ALA A 520 -24.83 31.39 12.13
N ALA A 521 -25.20 32.41 11.34
CA ALA A 521 -24.63 32.81 10.05
C ALA A 521 -25.16 32.17 8.75
N SER A 522 -26.16 32.87 8.22
CA SER A 522 -26.33 33.10 6.79
C SER A 522 -25.11 33.83 6.19
N SER A 523 -24.75 33.49 4.95
CA SER A 523 -24.61 34.43 3.81
C SER A 523 -23.62 33.94 2.73
N LEU A 524 -23.92 34.36 1.49
CA LEU A 524 -23.02 34.53 0.34
C LEU A 524 -22.65 33.29 -0.52
N SER A 525 -23.43 33.07 -1.58
CA SER A 525 -22.87 32.91 -2.94
C SER A 525 -23.92 33.14 -4.03
N LYS A 526 -24.11 34.42 -4.36
CA LYS A 526 -24.66 34.87 -5.66
C LYS A 526 -24.08 36.24 -5.98
N SER A 527 -22.94 36.26 -6.66
CA SER A 527 -22.48 37.41 -7.46
C SER A 527 -21.31 36.97 -8.33
N LEU A 528 -21.17 37.63 -9.48
CA LEU A 528 -20.10 37.49 -10.48
C LEU A 528 -20.37 36.50 -11.62
N LEU A 529 -21.49 36.73 -12.30
CA LEU A 529 -21.58 36.57 -13.76
C LEU A 529 -21.84 37.95 -14.38
N ALA A 530 -20.79 38.74 -14.61
CA ALA A 530 -20.80 39.91 -15.49
C ALA A 530 -19.38 40.46 -15.63
N THR A 531 -18.75 40.28 -16.79
CA THR A 531 -17.91 41.29 -17.49
C THR A 531 -17.28 40.68 -18.73
N ALA A 532 -17.14 41.52 -19.76
CA ALA A 532 -16.37 41.35 -20.99
C ALA A 532 -17.06 40.67 -22.20
N THR A 533 -17.99 41.41 -22.82
CA THR A 533 -18.08 41.51 -24.28
C THR A 533 -17.42 42.81 -24.73
N LYS A 534 -16.39 42.74 -25.58
CA LYS A 534 -16.05 43.63 -26.71
C LYS A 534 -14.59 43.41 -27.07
N ASP A 535 -14.35 42.74 -28.19
CA ASP A 535 -13.61 43.29 -29.34
C ASP A 535 -13.63 42.27 -30.48
N ALA A 536 -14.24 42.68 -31.58
CA ALA A 536 -14.18 41.99 -32.86
C ALA A 536 -13.34 42.86 -33.80
N HIS A 537 -12.40 42.25 -34.55
CA HIS A 537 -12.31 42.33 -36.01
C HIS A 537 -11.13 41.47 -36.52
N SER A 538 -11.45 40.42 -37.26
CA SER A 538 -10.97 40.12 -38.64
C SER A 538 -10.64 38.64 -38.91
N ALA A 539 -11.18 38.18 -40.05
CA ALA A 539 -10.79 37.04 -40.88
C ALA A 539 -11.19 35.60 -40.49
N ASP A 540 -12.33 35.19 -41.04
CA ASP A 540 -12.56 33.98 -41.86
C ASP A 540 -11.99 32.61 -41.46
N GLY A 541 -12.91 31.64 -41.35
CA GLY A 541 -12.72 30.33 -41.96
C GLY A 541 -12.86 29.09 -41.07
N GLY A 542 -14.08 28.55 -40.97
CA GLY A 542 -14.31 27.12 -41.25
C GLY A 542 -14.08 26.06 -40.17
N THR A 543 -15.18 25.39 -39.84
CA THR A 543 -15.34 23.97 -39.44
C THR A 543 -15.09 23.52 -38.00
N ALA A 544 -16.20 23.11 -37.38
CA ALA A 544 -16.32 22.53 -36.05
C ALA A 544 -15.69 21.13 -35.94
N ILE A 545 -14.88 20.93 -34.91
CA ILE A 545 -14.44 19.63 -34.42
C ILE A 545 -15.31 19.28 -33.21
N ALA A 546 -16.23 18.32 -33.39
CA ALA A 546 -16.92 17.68 -32.29
C ALA A 546 -16.05 16.54 -31.73
N ALA A 547 -15.72 16.65 -30.45
CA ALA A 547 -14.97 15.67 -29.69
C ALA A 547 -15.75 14.34 -29.57
N ALA A 548 -15.24 13.27 -30.19
CA ALA A 548 -15.72 11.91 -30.01
C ALA A 548 -14.76 11.11 -29.14
N ALA A 549 -15.30 10.57 -28.04
CA ALA A 549 -14.60 9.76 -27.06
C ALA A 549 -14.01 8.47 -27.66
N LEU A 550 -12.74 8.20 -27.35
CA LEU A 550 -12.01 6.99 -27.75
C LEU A 550 -12.60 5.73 -27.10
N THR A 551 -13.02 4.77 -27.93
CA THR A 551 -13.12 3.36 -27.56
C THR A 551 -12.10 2.57 -28.38
N LYS A 552 -11.22 1.80 -27.72
CA LYS A 552 -10.15 1.04 -28.39
C LYS A 552 -10.75 -0.03 -29.32
N PRO A 553 -10.46 -0.04 -30.63
CA PRO A 553 -10.97 -1.07 -31.53
C PRO A 553 -10.26 -2.41 -31.31
N LYS A 554 -11.02 -3.51 -31.43
CA LYS A 554 -10.50 -4.88 -31.38
C LYS A 554 -9.46 -5.10 -32.49
N LYS A 555 -8.37 -5.84 -32.19
CA LYS A 555 -7.21 -6.09 -33.08
C LYS A 555 -7.55 -6.45 -34.54
N HIS A 556 -8.68 -7.13 -34.78
CA HIS A 556 -9.11 -7.53 -36.13
C HIS A 556 -9.65 -6.37 -37.00
N ALA A 557 -10.18 -5.31 -36.39
CA ALA A 557 -10.67 -4.12 -37.10
C ALA A 557 -9.51 -3.19 -37.49
N LEU A 558 -8.47 -3.11 -36.66
CA LEU A 558 -7.23 -2.38 -36.97
C LEU A 558 -6.51 -2.97 -38.20
N LEU A 559 -6.40 -4.30 -38.30
CA LEU A 559 -5.72 -4.97 -39.42
C LEU A 559 -6.39 -4.74 -40.79
N ARG A 560 -7.73 -4.69 -40.83
CA ARG A 560 -8.46 -4.37 -42.07
C ARG A 560 -8.29 -2.91 -42.48
N ASN A 561 -8.13 -2.01 -41.52
CA ASN A 561 -7.93 -0.60 -41.81
C ASN A 561 -6.50 -0.31 -42.33
N ILE A 562 -5.49 -1.05 -41.88
CA ILE A 562 -4.09 -0.86 -42.32
C ILE A 562 -3.90 -1.24 -43.80
N MET A 563 -4.57 -2.28 -44.29
CA MET A 563 -4.50 -2.69 -45.71
C MET A 563 -5.21 -1.73 -46.67
N VAL A 564 -6.06 -0.83 -46.17
CA VAL A 564 -6.86 0.11 -46.99
C VAL A 564 -6.38 1.55 -46.82
N ASP A 565 -5.55 1.83 -45.81
CA ASP A 565 -5.03 3.16 -45.51
C ASP A 565 -3.84 3.50 -46.43
N LYS A 566 -4.03 4.50 -47.29
CA LYS A 566 -3.04 4.99 -48.28
C LYS A 566 -1.70 5.42 -47.68
N ARG A 567 -1.64 5.67 -46.37
CA ARG A 567 -0.39 6.04 -45.68
C ARG A 567 0.58 4.87 -45.48
N PHE A 568 0.10 3.63 -45.55
CA PHE A 568 0.92 2.42 -45.39
C PHE A 568 1.16 1.69 -46.72
N GLU A 569 0.75 2.30 -47.84
CA GLU A 569 0.85 1.72 -49.18
C GLU A 569 2.31 1.46 -49.59
N SER A 570 3.25 2.33 -49.20
CA SER A 570 4.68 2.14 -49.46
C SER A 570 5.25 0.89 -48.78
N LEU A 571 4.79 0.58 -47.57
CA LEU A 571 5.25 -0.58 -46.80
C LEU A 571 4.89 -1.94 -47.46
N PHE A 572 3.92 -1.94 -48.38
CA PHE A 572 3.48 -3.11 -49.13
C PHE A 572 3.88 -3.08 -50.62
N MET A 573 4.50 -1.99 -51.10
CA MET A 573 4.93 -1.80 -52.48
C MET A 573 6.46 -1.76 -52.63
N ASP A 574 7.19 -1.44 -51.56
CA ASP A 574 8.65 -1.35 -51.57
C ASP A 574 9.31 -2.75 -51.56
N PRO A 575 10.11 -3.13 -52.59
CA PRO A 575 10.77 -4.44 -52.67
C PRO A 575 11.78 -4.71 -51.56
N ASP A 576 12.37 -3.65 -51.00
CA ASP A 576 13.36 -3.73 -49.91
C ASP A 576 12.73 -4.13 -48.56
N MET A 577 11.40 -4.05 -48.43
CA MET A 577 10.63 -4.45 -47.24
C MET A 577 10.06 -5.88 -47.36
N GLN A 578 10.41 -6.60 -48.42
CA GLN A 578 10.03 -8.00 -48.61
C GLN A 578 10.73 -8.89 -47.58
N ILE A 579 9.98 -9.78 -46.94
CA ILE A 579 10.52 -10.69 -45.93
C ILE A 579 11.46 -11.68 -46.61
N ASP A 580 12.75 -11.60 -46.28
CA ASP A 580 13.77 -12.55 -46.73
C ASP A 580 13.72 -13.83 -45.90
N GLU A 581 13.15 -14.88 -46.48
CA GLU A 581 12.98 -16.20 -45.89
C GLU A 581 14.33 -16.94 -45.68
N ASP A 582 15.39 -16.48 -46.36
CA ASP A 582 16.73 -17.06 -46.22
C ASP A 582 17.56 -16.44 -45.10
N SER A 583 17.11 -15.31 -44.54
CA SER A 583 17.76 -14.63 -43.43
C SER A 583 17.81 -15.50 -42.15
N ASN A 584 18.93 -15.44 -41.43
CA ASN A 584 19.11 -16.17 -40.17
C ASN A 584 18.06 -15.80 -39.11
N GLN A 585 17.56 -14.56 -39.15
CA GLN A 585 16.52 -14.08 -38.24
C GLN A 585 15.16 -14.75 -38.51
N TYR A 586 14.78 -14.91 -39.79
CA TYR A 586 13.55 -15.61 -40.17
C TYR A 586 13.62 -17.11 -39.81
N LYS A 587 14.75 -17.77 -40.11
CA LYS A 587 15.00 -19.19 -39.78
C LYS A 587 14.93 -19.48 -38.27
N HIS A 588 15.32 -18.51 -37.42
CA HIS A 588 15.20 -18.65 -35.97
C HIS A 588 13.76 -18.52 -35.45
N LEU A 589 12.91 -17.75 -36.14
CA LEU A 589 11.51 -17.51 -35.77
C LEU A 589 10.53 -18.54 -36.35
N GLU A 590 10.92 -19.23 -37.43
CA GLU A 590 10.13 -20.27 -38.11
C GLU A 590 9.55 -21.36 -37.18
N PRO A 591 10.30 -21.92 -36.20
CA PRO A 591 9.79 -22.94 -35.29
C PRO A 591 8.67 -22.41 -34.38
N MET A 592 8.72 -21.11 -34.05
CA MET A 592 7.75 -20.45 -33.18
C MET A 592 6.47 -20.10 -33.95
N MET A 593 6.61 -19.68 -35.22
CA MET A 593 5.49 -19.45 -36.15
C MET A 593 4.72 -20.74 -36.44
N LYS A 594 5.41 -21.85 -36.74
CA LYS A 594 4.78 -23.17 -36.93
C LYS A 594 4.01 -23.65 -35.69
N LYS A 595 4.53 -23.39 -34.48
CA LYS A 595 3.81 -23.69 -33.23
C LYS A 595 2.54 -22.85 -33.07
N MET A 596 2.57 -21.58 -33.43
CA MET A 596 1.41 -20.68 -33.38
C MET A 596 0.34 -21.09 -34.40
N GLU A 597 0.73 -21.47 -35.61
CA GLU A 597 -0.19 -21.96 -36.65
C GLU A 597 -0.83 -23.29 -36.27
N ALA A 598 -0.05 -24.25 -35.78
CA ALA A 598 -0.59 -25.53 -35.28
C ALA A 598 -1.59 -25.31 -34.12
N LYS A 599 -1.35 -24.33 -33.25
CA LYS A 599 -2.28 -23.95 -32.18
C LYS A 599 -3.56 -23.35 -32.75
N ARG A 600 -3.46 -22.50 -33.77
CA ARG A 600 -4.60 -21.90 -34.50
C ARG A 600 -5.46 -22.96 -35.20
N GLN A 601 -4.83 -23.90 -35.90
CA GLN A 601 -5.51 -25.01 -36.57
C GLN A 601 -6.24 -25.93 -35.59
N ARG A 602 -5.63 -26.23 -34.43
CA ARG A 602 -6.27 -26.98 -33.34
C ARG A 602 -7.47 -26.27 -32.73
N THR A 603 -7.45 -24.94 -32.65
CA THR A 603 -8.62 -24.17 -32.19
C THR A 603 -9.76 -24.18 -33.20
N THR A 604 -9.47 -24.08 -34.50
CA THR A 604 -10.50 -24.16 -35.55
C THR A 604 -11.12 -25.55 -35.65
N THR A 605 -10.34 -26.64 -35.56
CA THR A 605 -10.89 -28.01 -35.60
C THR A 605 -11.77 -28.31 -34.39
N LYS A 606 -11.37 -27.90 -33.18
CA LYS A 606 -12.23 -28.01 -31.98
C LYS A 606 -13.55 -27.25 -32.09
N THR A 607 -13.57 -26.12 -32.80
CA THR A 607 -14.78 -25.32 -33.00
C THR A 607 -15.74 -26.00 -33.99
N VAL A 608 -15.19 -26.68 -35.02
CA VAL A 608 -15.96 -27.45 -35.99
C VAL A 608 -16.52 -28.74 -35.37
N ASP A 609 -15.75 -29.45 -34.55
CA ASP A 609 -16.21 -30.68 -33.87
C ASP A 609 -17.32 -30.41 -32.85
N ASN A 610 -17.25 -29.30 -32.10
CA ASN A 610 -18.34 -28.88 -31.20
C ASN A 610 -19.62 -28.50 -31.96
N SER A 611 -19.51 -27.95 -33.18
CA SER A 611 -20.68 -27.65 -34.01
C SER A 611 -21.36 -28.89 -34.60
N ARG A 612 -20.59 -29.99 -34.76
CA ARG A 612 -21.07 -31.28 -35.29
C ARG A 612 -21.77 -32.12 -34.21
N TRP A 613 -21.32 -32.04 -32.95
CA TRP A 613 -21.95 -32.77 -31.84
C TRP A 613 -23.23 -32.10 -31.30
N GLY A 614 -23.39 -30.78 -31.46
CA GLY A 614 -24.58 -30.05 -31.01
C GLY A 614 -25.86 -30.29 -31.82
N LYS A 615 -25.76 -30.84 -33.04
CA LYS A 615 -26.93 -31.02 -33.94
C LYS A 615 -27.66 -32.37 -33.80
N ASN A 616 -27.12 -33.34 -33.07
CA ASN A 616 -27.68 -34.70 -32.99
C ASN A 616 -28.48 -35.01 -31.71
N ARG A 617 -28.84 -34.02 -30.89
CA ARG A 617 -29.60 -34.24 -29.63
C ARG A 617 -31.11 -33.99 -29.70
N ASN A 618 -31.67 -33.53 -30.83
CA ASN A 618 -33.11 -33.22 -30.95
C ASN A 618 -33.87 -34.14 -31.90
N ARG A 619 -33.65 -35.47 -31.84
CA ARG A 619 -34.42 -36.39 -32.70
C ARG A 619 -34.59 -37.81 -32.16
N THR A 620 -35.10 -37.98 -30.95
CA THR A 620 -35.83 -39.18 -30.48
C THR A 620 -36.53 -38.85 -29.17
N ASP A 621 -37.85 -38.69 -29.22
CA ASP A 621 -38.81 -39.35 -28.32
C ASP A 621 -40.21 -38.85 -28.68
N LYS A 622 -41.00 -39.78 -29.18
CA LYS A 622 -42.44 -39.72 -29.41
C LYS A 622 -43.04 -40.88 -28.65
#